data_AF-A0A497P4N1-F1
#
_entry.id   AF-A0A497P4N1-F1
#
_cell.length_a   1.000
_cell.length_b   1.000
_cell.length_c   1.000
_cell.angle_alpha   90.00
_cell.angle_beta   90.00
_cell.angle_gamma   90.00
#
_symmetry.space_group_name_H-M   'P 1'
#
loop_
_entity.id
_entity.type
_entity.pdbx_description
1 polymer ?
#
loop_
_entity_poly.entity_id
_entity_poly.type
_entity_poly.pdbx_seq_one_letter_code
_entity_poly.pdbx_strand_id
1 'polypeptide(L)'
;MPLINAIQWRDVDEDELARRFPEVSLRYGSQLTVMENQWGVFFKDGKALDVFDPGRHTITSKNIPILIDIVQGLGIIGDIFECEVIFVNKSQARVNFGGRAYSAPSGQIQYQAEIGFHGYMIIKIDSPKLFVTEFFGNRQASDTEDVSRFLRGFVIERIMDSFAEHDISSLVRNLNEITDKILSPINDDAKRIGIKVLDTLLEGVDIPEEARRFASGMGQQAMTMQYTRETAEVLP
;
A
#
# COMPACT_ATOMS: atom_id res chain seq x y z
N MET A 1 37.46 20.70 13.13
CA MET A 1 36.83 19.35 13.03
C MET A 1 35.79 19.45 11.93
N PRO A 2 35.69 18.52 10.96
CA PRO A 2 34.65 18.62 9.94
C PRO A 2 33.30 18.53 10.69
N LEU A 3 32.53 19.62 10.84
CA LEU A 3 31.62 20.24 9.87
C LEU A 3 30.69 19.19 9.26
N ILE A 4 29.70 18.79 10.07
CA ILE A 4 28.35 18.33 9.70
C ILE A 4 28.34 17.32 8.53
N ASN A 5 28.13 16.04 8.84
CA ASN A 5 27.67 15.09 7.83
C ASN A 5 26.36 15.62 7.24
N ALA A 6 26.33 15.89 5.94
CA ALA A 6 25.11 16.33 5.26
C ALA A 6 24.01 15.28 5.49
N ILE A 7 22.87 15.70 6.04
CA ILE A 7 21.72 14.82 6.21
C ILE A 7 21.02 14.76 4.86
N GLN A 8 21.11 13.61 4.23
CA GLN A 8 20.57 13.39 2.90
C GLN A 8 20.38 11.89 2.69
N TRP A 9 19.33 11.53 1.98
CA TRP A 9 19.10 10.17 1.53
C TRP A 9 19.32 10.13 0.02
N ARG A 10 20.45 9.57 -0.43
CA ARG A 10 20.82 9.54 -1.87
C ARG A 10 20.67 8.16 -2.48
N ASP A 11 21.05 7.14 -1.72
CA ASP A 11 20.99 5.74 -2.13
C ASP A 11 19.58 5.21 -1.81
N VAL A 12 18.62 5.62 -2.62
CA VAL A 12 17.23 5.16 -2.54
C VAL A 12 17.12 3.87 -3.33
N ASP A 13 16.83 2.77 -2.68
CA ASP A 13 16.41 1.56 -3.37
C ASP A 13 15.08 1.84 -4.09
N GLU A 14 14.87 1.30 -5.29
CA GLU A 14 13.71 1.62 -6.14
C GLU A 14 12.37 1.34 -5.45
N ASP A 15 12.36 0.30 -4.61
CA ASP A 15 11.19 -0.13 -3.84
C ASP A 15 11.06 0.56 -2.48
N GLU A 16 12.04 1.36 -2.04
CA GLU A 16 12.00 1.98 -0.73
C GLU A 16 11.14 3.26 -0.73
N LEU A 17 10.13 3.25 0.14
CA LEU A 17 9.13 4.30 0.25
C LEU A 17 9.45 5.30 1.35
N ALA A 18 10.09 4.86 2.43
CA ALA A 18 10.59 5.75 3.46
C ALA A 18 11.76 5.16 4.23
N ARG A 19 12.66 6.02 4.68
CA ARG A 19 13.82 5.67 5.50
C ARG A 19 13.98 6.63 6.65
N ARG A 20 14.12 6.10 7.86
CA ARG A 20 14.60 6.85 9.02
C ARG A 20 16.09 7.06 8.86
N PHE A 21 16.51 8.31 8.83
CA PHE A 21 17.93 8.62 8.84
C PHE A 21 18.49 8.26 10.22
N PRO A 22 19.65 7.57 10.32
CA PRO A 22 20.22 7.16 11.60
C PRO A 22 20.35 8.32 12.57
N GLU A 23 20.17 8.04 13.87
CA GLU A 23 20.03 9.00 14.97
C GLU A 23 20.83 10.29 14.77
N VAL A 24 20.10 11.41 14.72
CA VAL A 24 20.65 12.70 14.34
C VAL A 24 20.69 13.63 15.55
N SER A 25 21.87 13.78 16.12
CA SER A 25 22.14 14.88 17.03
C SER A 25 22.43 16.14 16.20
N LEU A 26 21.43 17.01 16.04
CA LEU A 26 21.59 18.22 15.24
C LEU A 26 21.98 19.42 16.07
N ARG A 27 22.91 20.18 15.52
CA ARG A 27 23.18 21.54 15.97
C ARG A 27 22.30 22.51 15.20
N TYR A 28 21.90 23.58 15.88
CA TYR A 28 21.44 24.77 15.20
C TYR A 28 22.39 25.16 14.05
N GLY A 29 21.83 25.33 12.84
CA GLY A 29 22.62 25.63 11.63
C GLY A 29 23.03 24.42 10.79
N SER A 30 22.70 23.19 11.20
CA SER A 30 22.90 22.00 10.37
C SER A 30 22.18 22.09 9.02
N GLN A 31 22.73 21.40 8.01
CA GLN A 31 22.19 21.37 6.66
C GLN A 31 21.46 20.04 6.40
N LEU A 32 20.17 20.15 6.08
CA LEU A 32 19.34 19.07 5.56
C LEU A 32 19.19 19.26 4.05
N THR A 33 19.53 18.25 3.26
CA THR A 33 19.30 18.27 1.81
C THR A 33 18.27 17.21 1.45
N VAL A 34 17.13 17.65 0.92
CA VAL A 34 16.03 16.81 0.45
C VAL A 34 16.05 16.78 -1.07
N MET A 35 16.02 15.60 -1.68
CA MET A 35 16.03 15.46 -3.14
C MET A 35 14.65 15.79 -3.75
N GLU A 36 14.61 16.04 -5.06
CA GLU A 36 13.40 16.43 -5.80
C GLU A 36 12.24 15.45 -5.63
N ASN A 37 12.57 14.16 -5.58
CA ASN A 37 11.62 13.07 -5.38
C ASN A 37 11.46 12.69 -3.91
N GLN A 38 11.76 13.58 -2.96
CA GLN A 38 11.66 13.27 -1.52
C GLN A 38 10.99 14.36 -0.70
N TRP A 39 10.37 13.96 0.40
CA TRP A 39 10.13 14.83 1.55
C TRP A 39 11.05 14.44 2.70
N GLY A 40 11.38 15.40 3.57
CA GLY A 40 11.99 15.14 4.87
C GLY A 40 11.01 15.45 6.00
N VAL A 41 10.47 14.43 6.67
CA VAL A 41 9.59 14.62 7.84
C VAL A 41 10.45 14.74 9.09
N PHE A 42 10.36 15.87 9.77
CA PHE A 42 11.20 16.20 10.91
C PHE A 42 10.47 15.97 12.23
N PHE A 43 11.12 15.23 13.12
CA PHE A 43 10.64 14.91 14.45
C PHE A 43 11.55 15.47 15.52
N LYS A 44 10.94 15.93 16.61
CA LYS A 44 11.63 16.29 17.85
C LYS A 44 10.77 15.90 19.03
N ASP A 45 11.38 15.35 20.07
CA ASP A 45 10.71 14.90 21.30
C ASP A 45 9.48 14.01 21.00
N GLY A 46 9.59 13.16 19.97
CA GLY A 46 8.51 12.27 19.54
C GLY A 46 7.36 12.92 18.76
N LYS A 47 7.47 14.20 18.38
CA LYS A 47 6.44 14.93 17.62
C LYS A 47 6.92 15.28 16.21
N ALA A 48 6.09 14.99 15.21
CA ALA A 48 6.28 15.46 13.83
C ALA A 48 6.05 16.97 13.76
N LEU A 49 7.13 17.75 13.71
CA LEU A 49 7.09 19.21 13.74
C LEU A 49 6.85 19.81 12.36
N ASP A 50 7.57 19.33 11.35
CA ASP A 50 7.52 19.93 10.00
C ASP A 50 7.81 18.91 8.89
N VAL A 51 7.49 19.29 7.65
CA VAL A 51 7.78 18.54 6.43
C VAL A 51 8.58 19.45 5.49
N PHE A 52 9.82 19.06 5.23
CA PHE A 52 10.70 19.74 4.28
C PHE A 52 10.47 19.24 2.86
N ASP A 53 10.19 20.18 1.96
CA ASP A 53 10.15 19.94 0.51
C ASP A 53 11.57 19.84 -0.10
N PRO A 54 11.70 19.51 -1.39
CA PRO A 54 12.98 19.43 -2.06
C PRO A 54 13.82 20.70 -1.93
N GLY A 55 15.11 20.52 -1.73
CA GLY A 55 16.08 21.60 -1.62
C GLY A 55 16.99 21.47 -0.43
N ARG A 56 17.81 22.51 -0.24
CA ARG A 56 18.74 22.61 0.88
C ARG A 56 18.14 23.50 1.97
N HIS A 57 17.97 22.93 3.14
CA HIS A 57 17.38 23.57 4.30
C HIS A 57 18.41 23.73 5.41
N THR A 58 18.50 24.93 5.93
CA THR A 58 19.27 25.17 7.16
C THR A 58 18.33 25.00 8.34
N ILE A 59 18.65 24.09 9.26
CA ILE A 59 17.82 23.85 10.43
C ILE A 59 18.00 25.02 11.39
N THR A 60 16.95 25.82 11.52
CA THR A 60 16.87 27.02 12.36
C THR A 60 15.48 27.10 12.98
N SER A 61 15.31 27.95 13.99
CA SER A 61 14.03 28.22 14.64
C SER A 61 13.01 28.80 13.64
N LYS A 62 13.47 29.55 12.63
CA LYS A 62 12.60 30.14 11.61
C LYS A 62 11.90 29.11 10.73
N ASN A 63 12.58 28.00 10.43
CA ASN A 63 12.07 26.95 9.56
C ASN A 63 11.28 25.88 10.34
N ILE A 64 11.25 25.94 11.67
CA ILE A 64 10.47 25.04 12.51
C ILE A 64 9.82 25.92 13.59
N PRO A 65 8.64 26.49 13.35
CA PRO A 65 8.05 27.52 14.21
C PRO A 65 7.92 27.13 15.68
N ILE A 66 7.67 25.84 15.97
CA ILE A 66 7.60 25.30 17.34
C ILE A 66 8.96 25.39 18.08
N LEU A 67 10.09 25.43 17.37
CA LEU A 67 11.40 25.65 17.98
C LEU A 67 11.62 27.10 18.42
N ILE A 68 10.85 28.07 17.90
CA ILE A 68 10.99 29.49 18.28
C ILE A 68 10.69 29.65 19.77
N ASP A 69 9.58 29.08 20.24
CA ASP A 69 9.14 29.22 21.63
C ASP A 69 10.13 28.56 22.61
N ILE A 70 10.70 27.42 22.23
CA ILE A 70 11.69 26.68 23.05
C ILE A 70 13.02 27.45 23.12
N VAL A 71 13.51 27.96 21.99
CA VAL A 71 14.80 28.69 21.96
C VAL A 71 14.70 30.06 22.62
N GLN A 72 13.59 30.77 22.45
CA GLN A 72 13.37 32.05 23.13
C GLN A 72 13.24 31.89 24.65
N GLY A 73 12.61 30.81 25.12
CA GLY A 73 12.47 30.52 26.55
C GLY A 73 13.78 30.14 27.25
N LEU A 74 14.75 29.58 26.52
CA LEU A 74 16.02 29.11 27.10
C LEU A 74 17.18 30.12 26.97
N GLY A 75 17.09 31.10 26.06
CA GLY A 75 18.14 32.13 25.92
C GLY A 75 19.49 31.61 25.39
N ILE A 76 19.53 30.37 24.89
CA ILE A 76 20.78 29.71 24.49
C ILE A 76 20.93 29.76 22.96
N ILE A 77 21.92 30.53 22.52
CA ILE A 77 22.47 30.46 21.17
C ILE A 77 23.50 29.32 21.17
N GLY A 78 23.15 28.17 20.58
CA GLY A 78 24.13 27.08 20.33
C GLY A 78 23.73 25.67 20.74
N ASP A 79 22.47 25.41 21.12
CA ASP A 79 22.09 24.08 21.58
C ASP A 79 22.09 23.02 20.48
N ILE A 80 22.69 21.89 20.83
CA ILE A 80 22.50 20.61 20.16
C ILE A 80 21.12 20.10 20.61
N PHE A 81 20.25 19.78 19.66
CA PHE A 81 18.99 19.12 19.94
C PHE A 81 18.98 17.76 19.24
N GLU A 82 18.47 16.77 19.96
CA GLU A 82 18.18 15.47 19.38
C GLU A 82 16.93 15.58 18.52
N CYS A 83 17.00 14.99 17.34
CA CYS A 83 15.90 14.97 16.40
C CYS A 83 16.02 13.77 15.49
N GLU A 84 14.93 13.50 14.78
CA GLU A 84 14.89 12.44 13.80
C GLU A 84 14.39 13.01 12.48
N VAL A 85 14.95 12.52 11.39
CA VAL A 85 14.49 12.85 10.04
C VAL A 85 14.10 11.55 9.37
N ILE A 86 12.86 11.48 8.90
CA ILE A 86 12.38 10.38 8.09
C ILE A 86 12.20 10.92 6.68
N PHE A 87 12.99 10.39 5.74
CA PHE A 87 12.82 10.70 4.34
C PHE A 87 11.72 9.83 3.75
N VAL A 88 10.93 10.43 2.87
CA VAL A 88 9.76 9.81 2.24
C VAL A 88 9.83 10.01 0.74
N ASN A 89 9.72 8.94 -0.03
CA ASN A 89 9.78 8.94 -1.48
C ASN A 89 8.48 9.50 -2.09
N LYS A 90 8.60 10.47 -3.02
CA LYS A 90 7.49 11.08 -3.78
C LYS A 90 7.16 10.33 -5.07
N SER A 91 8.05 9.43 -5.48
CA SER A 91 7.97 8.71 -6.76
C SER A 91 6.78 7.76 -6.76
N GLN A 92 6.35 7.38 -7.96
CA GLN A 92 5.34 6.34 -8.11
C GLN A 92 5.99 4.99 -7.86
N ALA A 93 5.26 4.07 -7.25
CA ALA A 93 5.71 2.72 -7.00
C ALA A 93 4.61 1.71 -7.35
N ARG A 94 5.03 0.53 -7.81
CA ARG A 94 4.11 -0.59 -8.07
C ARG A 94 4.00 -1.44 -6.81
N VAL A 95 2.78 -1.70 -6.36
CA VAL A 95 2.50 -2.66 -5.30
C VAL A 95 1.64 -3.78 -5.85
N ASN A 96 2.11 -5.01 -5.75
CA ASN A 96 1.40 -6.18 -6.26
C ASN A 96 0.34 -6.64 -5.25
N PHE A 97 -0.73 -7.25 -5.74
CA PHE A 97 -1.71 -7.93 -4.90
C PHE A 97 -2.15 -9.22 -5.56
N GLY A 98 -2.69 -10.13 -4.75
CA GLY A 98 -3.24 -11.37 -5.27
C GLY A 98 -3.74 -12.28 -4.15
N GLY A 99 -4.61 -13.20 -4.52
CA GLY A 99 -5.27 -14.07 -3.57
C GLY A 99 -6.18 -15.07 -4.27
N ARG A 100 -7.06 -15.67 -3.47
CA ARG A 100 -8.10 -16.58 -3.93
C ARG A 100 -9.41 -16.20 -3.28
N ALA A 101 -10.50 -16.37 -4.00
CA ALA A 101 -11.86 -16.15 -3.52
C ALA A 101 -12.81 -17.17 -4.14
N TYR A 102 -13.88 -17.51 -3.43
CA TYR A 102 -14.88 -18.46 -3.92
C TYR A 102 -15.97 -17.73 -4.71
N SER A 103 -16.41 -18.32 -5.82
CA SER A 103 -17.58 -17.84 -6.56
C SER A 103 -18.88 -18.11 -5.82
N ALA A 104 -19.95 -17.43 -6.24
CA ALA A 104 -21.31 -17.87 -5.94
C ALA A 104 -21.56 -19.28 -6.48
N PRO A 105 -22.51 -20.04 -5.92
CA PRO A 105 -22.95 -21.31 -6.47
C PRO A 105 -23.39 -21.19 -7.93
N SER A 106 -22.88 -22.08 -8.78
CA SER A 106 -23.15 -22.10 -10.21
C SER A 106 -23.88 -23.39 -10.64
N GLY A 107 -24.87 -23.23 -11.52
CA GLY A 107 -25.62 -24.33 -12.11
C GLY A 107 -26.47 -25.14 -11.12
N GLN A 108 -27.01 -26.26 -11.59
CA GLN A 108 -27.95 -27.09 -10.81
C GLN A 108 -27.29 -27.80 -9.62
N ILE A 109 -26.02 -28.16 -9.74
CA ILE A 109 -25.27 -28.83 -8.67
C ILE A 109 -24.70 -27.84 -7.64
N GLN A 110 -24.95 -26.53 -7.79
CA GLN A 110 -24.52 -25.49 -6.87
C GLN A 110 -23.00 -25.48 -6.63
N TYR A 111 -22.21 -25.75 -7.68
CA TYR A 111 -20.76 -25.82 -7.58
C TYR A 111 -20.15 -24.43 -7.37
N GLN A 112 -19.20 -24.33 -6.45
CA GLN A 112 -18.44 -23.12 -6.18
C GLN A 112 -16.98 -23.36 -6.55
N ALA A 113 -16.40 -22.45 -7.32
CA ALA A 113 -15.00 -22.52 -7.71
C ALA A 113 -14.16 -21.65 -6.79
N GLU A 114 -13.02 -22.16 -6.32
CA GLU A 114 -11.95 -21.32 -5.80
C GLU A 114 -11.23 -20.68 -6.99
N ILE A 115 -11.32 -19.36 -7.09
CA ILE A 115 -10.79 -18.59 -8.20
C ILE A 115 -9.60 -17.78 -7.71
N GLY A 116 -8.44 -17.96 -8.36
CA GLY A 116 -7.25 -17.15 -8.11
C GLY A 116 -7.33 -15.80 -8.81
N PHE A 117 -6.70 -14.79 -8.24
CA PHE A 117 -6.61 -13.47 -8.86
C PHE A 117 -5.28 -12.81 -8.52
N HIS A 118 -4.77 -12.00 -9.43
CA HIS A 118 -3.55 -11.22 -9.23
C HIS A 118 -3.56 -9.93 -10.05
N GLY A 119 -2.85 -8.93 -9.54
CA GLY A 119 -2.76 -7.62 -10.16
C GLY A 119 -1.82 -6.70 -9.40
N TYR A 120 -1.89 -5.41 -9.72
CA TYR A 120 -1.09 -4.40 -9.05
C TYR A 120 -1.80 -3.05 -8.96
N MET A 121 -1.34 -2.22 -8.04
CA MET A 121 -1.69 -0.82 -7.94
C MET A 121 -0.45 0.03 -8.21
N ILE A 122 -0.66 1.16 -8.90
CA ILE A 122 0.34 2.23 -8.95
C ILE A 122 -0.02 3.22 -7.85
N ILE A 123 0.89 3.37 -6.91
CA ILE A 123 0.70 4.24 -5.75
C ILE A 123 1.74 5.36 -5.73
N LYS A 124 1.46 6.40 -4.97
CA LYS A 124 2.45 7.36 -4.51
C LYS A 124 2.09 7.84 -3.12
N ILE A 125 3.09 8.27 -2.36
CA ILE A 125 2.83 8.96 -1.09
C ILE A 125 2.38 10.38 -1.41
N ASP A 126 1.30 10.82 -0.76
CA ASP A 126 0.69 12.14 -0.98
C ASP A 126 0.73 12.98 0.31
N SER A 127 0.58 12.33 1.47
CA SER A 127 0.72 12.97 2.79
C SER A 127 1.86 12.32 3.58
N PRO A 128 3.10 12.84 3.50
CA PRO A 128 4.26 12.23 4.15
C PRO A 128 4.13 12.21 5.67
N LYS A 129 3.55 13.24 6.29
CA LYS A 129 3.32 13.28 7.73
C LYS A 129 2.39 12.14 8.18
N LEU A 130 1.27 11.96 7.49
CA LEU A 130 0.28 10.93 7.79
C LEU A 130 0.84 9.52 7.52
N PHE A 131 1.53 9.34 6.40
CA PHE A 131 2.23 8.09 6.09
C PHE A 131 3.22 7.70 7.17
N VAL A 132 4.02 8.66 7.63
CA VAL A 132 5.02 8.37 8.65
C VAL A 132 4.37 8.03 10.01
N THR A 133 3.29 8.74 10.39
CA THR A 133 2.65 8.52 11.70
C THR A 133 1.76 7.28 11.74
N GLU A 134 0.97 7.02 10.70
CA GLU A 134 -0.03 5.94 10.70
C GLU A 134 0.51 4.62 10.16
N PHE A 135 1.41 4.65 9.17
CA PHE A 135 1.89 3.45 8.50
C PHE A 135 3.33 3.09 8.86
N PHE A 136 4.29 4.00 8.63
CA PHE A 136 5.71 3.75 8.88
C PHE A 136 5.98 3.49 10.37
N GLY A 137 5.45 4.34 11.25
CA GLY A 137 5.58 4.24 12.70
C GLY A 137 7.04 4.27 13.17
N ASN A 138 7.44 3.26 13.95
CA ASN A 138 8.76 3.16 14.55
C ASN A 138 9.77 2.34 13.72
N ARG A 139 9.46 2.07 12.44
CA ARG A 139 10.36 1.33 11.55
C ARG A 139 11.62 2.14 11.21
N GLN A 140 12.63 1.44 10.72
CA GLN A 140 13.86 2.06 10.19
C GLN A 140 13.74 2.32 8.68
N ALA A 141 13.04 1.44 7.96
CA ALA A 141 12.76 1.54 6.55
C ALA A 141 11.37 0.95 6.27
N SER A 142 10.79 1.31 5.13
CA SER A 142 9.58 0.69 4.61
C SER A 142 9.62 0.70 3.09
N ASP A 143 9.12 -0.39 2.50
CA ASP A 143 9.15 -0.65 1.07
C ASP A 143 7.75 -0.90 0.48
N THR A 144 7.71 -1.17 -0.82
CA THR A 144 6.50 -1.52 -1.56
C THR A 144 5.84 -2.80 -1.06
N GLU A 145 6.60 -3.76 -0.52
CA GLU A 145 6.09 -5.03 -0.04
C GLU A 145 5.34 -4.87 1.29
N ASP A 146 5.82 -4.00 2.18
CA ASP A 146 5.08 -3.62 3.40
C ASP A 146 3.72 -3.01 3.08
N VAL A 147 3.67 -2.10 2.11
CA VAL A 147 2.42 -1.46 1.68
C VAL A 147 1.51 -2.45 0.97
N SER A 148 2.07 -3.30 0.10
CA SER A 148 1.38 -4.42 -0.54
C SER A 148 0.64 -5.27 0.51
N ARG A 149 1.34 -5.70 1.56
CA ARG A 149 0.76 -6.53 2.63
C ARG A 149 -0.40 -5.85 3.35
N PHE A 150 -0.30 -4.56 3.60
CA PHE A 150 -1.35 -3.77 4.25
C PHE A 150 -2.58 -3.62 3.35
N LEU A 151 -2.40 -3.20 2.10
CA LEU A 151 -3.50 -2.98 1.17
C LEU A 151 -4.14 -4.29 0.70
N ARG A 152 -3.37 -5.39 0.64
CA ARG A 152 -3.84 -6.71 0.22
C ARG A 152 -5.04 -7.21 1.03
N GLY A 153 -5.11 -6.90 2.32
CA GLY A 153 -6.26 -7.26 3.15
C GLY A 153 -7.57 -6.69 2.61
N PHE A 154 -7.58 -5.39 2.33
CA PHE A 154 -8.72 -4.67 1.77
C PHE A 154 -9.08 -5.13 0.34
N VAL A 155 -8.07 -5.44 -0.49
CA VAL A 155 -8.31 -6.02 -1.82
C VAL A 155 -9.05 -7.36 -1.69
N ILE A 156 -8.54 -8.25 -0.84
CA ILE A 156 -9.08 -9.60 -0.68
C ILE A 156 -10.51 -9.56 -0.17
N GLU A 157 -10.79 -8.75 0.85
CA GLU A 157 -12.15 -8.57 1.38
C GLU A 157 -13.14 -8.21 0.28
N ARG A 158 -12.84 -7.16 -0.50
CA ARG A 158 -13.75 -6.69 -1.56
C ARG A 158 -13.90 -7.67 -2.71
N ILE A 159 -12.83 -8.37 -3.08
CA ILE A 159 -12.90 -9.41 -4.12
C ILE A 159 -13.71 -10.60 -3.63
N MET A 160 -13.56 -11.02 -2.37
CA MET A 160 -14.37 -12.10 -1.78
C MET A 160 -15.85 -11.73 -1.78
N ASP A 161 -16.20 -10.54 -1.34
CA ASP A 161 -17.59 -10.07 -1.32
C ASP A 161 -18.18 -10.08 -2.74
N SER A 162 -17.45 -9.54 -3.72
CA SER A 162 -17.96 -9.51 -5.08
C SER A 162 -17.99 -10.88 -5.75
N PHE A 163 -17.03 -11.77 -5.49
CA PHE A 163 -17.05 -13.11 -6.08
C PHE A 163 -18.18 -13.96 -5.48
N ALA A 164 -18.50 -13.76 -4.20
CA ALA A 164 -19.61 -14.43 -3.55
C ALA A 164 -20.99 -14.06 -4.14
N GLU A 165 -21.10 -12.91 -4.81
CA GLU A 165 -22.32 -12.46 -5.49
C GLU A 165 -22.45 -12.94 -6.94
N HIS A 166 -21.36 -13.40 -7.56
CA HIS A 166 -21.32 -13.73 -8.98
C HIS A 166 -20.97 -15.20 -9.20
N ASP A 167 -21.78 -15.87 -10.02
CA ASP A 167 -21.48 -17.23 -10.45
C ASP A 167 -20.28 -17.25 -11.41
N ILE A 168 -19.75 -18.45 -11.66
CA ILE A 168 -18.58 -18.65 -12.52
C ILE A 168 -18.82 -18.07 -13.93
N SER A 169 -20.04 -18.24 -14.46
CA SER A 169 -20.46 -17.76 -15.78
C SER A 169 -20.37 -16.24 -15.89
N SER A 170 -20.84 -15.53 -14.86
CA SER A 170 -20.84 -14.07 -14.79
C SER A 170 -19.43 -13.52 -14.60
N LEU A 171 -18.63 -14.13 -13.73
CA LEU A 171 -17.25 -13.72 -13.51
C LEU A 171 -16.42 -13.79 -14.79
N VAL A 172 -16.60 -14.83 -15.62
CA VAL A 172 -15.92 -14.95 -16.92
C VAL A 172 -16.32 -13.85 -17.91
N ARG A 173 -17.60 -13.41 -17.89
CA ARG A 173 -18.14 -12.46 -18.87
C ARG A 173 -17.88 -11.00 -18.50
N ASN A 174 -17.92 -10.68 -17.20
CA ASN A 174 -17.97 -9.30 -16.70
C ASN A 174 -16.75 -8.91 -15.87
N LEU A 175 -15.63 -9.65 -16.01
CA LEU A 175 -14.48 -9.51 -15.12
C LEU A 175 -13.96 -8.07 -15.00
N ASN A 176 -13.85 -7.36 -16.13
CA ASN A 176 -13.33 -5.99 -16.14
C ASN A 176 -14.26 -5.02 -15.38
N GLU A 177 -15.57 -5.10 -15.61
CA GLU A 177 -16.55 -4.23 -14.95
C GLU A 177 -16.63 -4.48 -13.44
N ILE A 178 -16.57 -5.75 -13.05
CA ILE A 178 -16.53 -6.18 -11.65
C ILE A 178 -15.27 -5.63 -10.99
N THR A 179 -14.12 -5.74 -11.64
CA THR A 179 -12.82 -5.29 -11.12
C THR A 179 -12.80 -3.78 -10.88
N ASP A 180 -13.18 -2.97 -11.86
CA ASP A 180 -13.13 -1.51 -11.75
C ASP A 180 -14.00 -1.00 -10.60
N LYS A 181 -15.17 -1.62 -10.41
CA LYS A 181 -16.12 -1.26 -9.34
C LYS A 181 -15.63 -1.66 -7.95
N ILE A 182 -15.00 -2.83 -7.82
CA ILE A 182 -14.47 -3.35 -6.55
C ILE A 182 -13.30 -2.51 -6.07
N LEU A 183 -12.42 -2.08 -6.98
CA LEU A 183 -11.14 -1.51 -6.61
C LEU A 183 -11.17 0.02 -6.47
N SER A 184 -12.19 0.70 -7.02
CA SER A 184 -12.37 2.16 -6.84
C SER A 184 -12.30 2.64 -5.37
N PRO A 185 -12.91 1.96 -4.38
CA PRO A 185 -12.87 2.38 -2.98
C PRO A 185 -11.51 2.19 -2.28
N ILE A 186 -10.57 1.43 -2.87
CA ILE A 186 -9.28 1.16 -2.19
C ILE A 186 -8.44 2.41 -2.01
N ASN A 187 -8.66 3.41 -2.85
CA ASN A 187 -8.04 4.71 -2.73
C ASN A 187 -8.40 5.39 -1.40
N ASP A 188 -9.63 5.20 -0.90
CA ASP A 188 -10.04 5.81 0.37
C ASP A 188 -9.39 5.13 1.58
N ASP A 189 -9.15 3.81 1.54
CA ASP A 189 -8.36 3.14 2.58
C ASP A 189 -6.90 3.59 2.56
N ALA A 190 -6.30 3.66 1.36
CA ALA A 190 -4.92 4.10 1.19
C ALA A 190 -4.72 5.55 1.67
N LYS A 191 -5.69 6.44 1.42
CA LYS A 191 -5.64 7.84 1.90
C LYS A 191 -5.56 7.96 3.40
N ARG A 192 -6.16 7.04 4.16
CA ARG A 192 -6.14 7.06 5.64
C ARG A 192 -4.72 6.94 6.19
N ILE A 193 -3.82 6.37 5.41
CA ILE A 193 -2.40 6.24 5.74
C ILE A 193 -1.50 7.11 4.84
N GLY A 194 -2.05 8.15 4.22
CA GLY A 194 -1.29 9.12 3.43
C GLY A 194 -0.82 8.63 2.06
N ILE A 195 -1.36 7.52 1.56
CA ILE A 195 -1.07 6.97 0.24
C ILE A 195 -2.18 7.35 -0.74
N LYS A 196 -1.80 7.69 -1.97
CA LYS A 196 -2.71 7.89 -3.08
C LYS A 196 -2.56 6.75 -4.07
N VAL A 197 -3.67 6.12 -4.42
CA VAL A 197 -3.73 5.13 -5.50
C VAL A 197 -3.99 5.90 -6.80
N LEU A 198 -3.06 5.79 -7.75
CA LEU A 198 -3.15 6.46 -9.05
C LEU A 198 -3.87 5.58 -10.07
N ASP A 199 -3.58 4.29 -10.04
CA ASP A 199 -4.16 3.31 -10.93
C ASP A 199 -4.23 1.94 -10.24
N THR A 200 -5.15 1.11 -10.68
CA THR A 200 -5.29 -0.27 -10.21
C THR A 200 -5.66 -1.16 -11.36
N LEU A 201 -4.87 -2.22 -11.56
CA LEU A 201 -5.09 -3.18 -12.62
C LEU A 201 -5.17 -4.59 -12.04
N LEU A 202 -6.25 -5.30 -12.38
CA LEU A 202 -6.28 -6.76 -12.25
C LEU A 202 -5.68 -7.37 -13.51
N GLU A 203 -4.52 -8.00 -13.37
CA GLU A 203 -3.80 -8.58 -14.50
C GLU A 203 -4.45 -9.87 -14.98
N GLY A 204 -5.02 -10.66 -14.06
CA GLY A 204 -5.62 -11.92 -14.41
C GLY A 204 -6.40 -12.59 -13.29
N VAL A 205 -7.24 -13.52 -13.72
CA VAL A 205 -8.03 -14.39 -12.86
C VAL A 205 -7.87 -15.83 -13.30
N ASP A 206 -7.40 -16.65 -12.38
CA ASP A 206 -7.10 -18.05 -12.56
C ASP A 206 -8.32 -18.88 -12.19
N ILE A 207 -9.13 -19.18 -13.22
CA ILE A 207 -10.30 -20.05 -13.07
C ILE A 207 -9.88 -21.51 -13.34
N PRO A 208 -10.09 -22.44 -12.39
CA PRO A 208 -9.80 -23.86 -12.58
C PRO A 208 -10.48 -24.43 -13.85
N GLU A 209 -9.86 -25.44 -14.48
CA GLU A 209 -10.39 -26.01 -15.74
C GLU A 209 -11.78 -26.63 -15.56
N GLU A 210 -11.98 -27.33 -14.44
CA GLU A 210 -13.27 -27.87 -13.99
C GLU A 210 -14.34 -26.77 -13.91
N ALA A 211 -14.05 -25.65 -13.25
CA ALA A 211 -14.91 -24.46 -13.21
C ALA A 211 -15.21 -23.88 -14.60
N ARG A 212 -14.21 -23.82 -15.50
CA ARG A 212 -14.42 -23.37 -16.89
C ARG A 212 -15.36 -24.29 -17.66
N ARG A 213 -15.29 -25.60 -17.44
CA ARG A 213 -16.23 -26.56 -18.04
C ARG A 213 -17.65 -26.28 -17.55
N PHE A 214 -17.85 -25.94 -16.27
CA PHE A 214 -19.15 -25.53 -15.73
C PHE A 214 -19.71 -24.23 -16.33
N ALA A 215 -18.85 -23.31 -16.78
CA ALA A 215 -19.31 -22.12 -17.48
C ALA A 215 -19.75 -22.38 -18.93
N SER A 216 -19.36 -23.54 -19.50
CA SER A 216 -19.71 -23.93 -20.88
C SER A 216 -21.00 -24.78 -20.92
N GLY A 217 -21.90 -24.52 -21.88
CA GLY A 217 -23.19 -25.22 -21.96
C GLY A 217 -23.08 -26.74 -22.12
N MET A 218 -22.01 -27.24 -22.76
CA MET A 218 -21.74 -28.68 -22.89
C MET A 218 -21.17 -29.28 -21.59
N GLY A 219 -20.33 -28.54 -20.85
CA GLY A 219 -19.77 -29.01 -19.59
C GLY A 219 -20.79 -29.06 -18.45
N GLN A 220 -21.79 -28.16 -18.43
CA GLN A 220 -22.91 -28.23 -17.48
C GLN A 220 -23.69 -29.53 -17.60
N GLN A 221 -24.01 -29.95 -18.83
CA GLN A 221 -24.73 -31.20 -19.08
C GLN A 221 -23.89 -32.43 -18.73
N ALA A 222 -22.61 -32.43 -19.07
CA ALA A 222 -21.70 -33.54 -18.78
C ALA A 222 -21.52 -33.77 -17.26
N MET A 223 -21.32 -32.70 -16.49
CA MET A 223 -21.16 -32.81 -15.04
C MET A 223 -22.47 -33.19 -14.35
N THR A 224 -23.61 -32.63 -14.77
CA THR A 224 -24.93 -33.03 -14.24
C THR A 224 -25.16 -34.53 -14.46
N MET A 225 -24.80 -35.06 -15.64
CA MET A 225 -24.90 -36.49 -15.91
C MET A 225 -23.93 -37.34 -15.08
N GLN A 226 -22.69 -36.86 -14.83
CA GLN A 226 -21.74 -37.55 -13.96
C GLN A 226 -22.20 -37.58 -12.50
N TYR A 227 -22.60 -36.45 -11.94
CA TYR A 227 -23.14 -36.38 -10.58
C TYR A 227 -24.42 -37.21 -10.40
N THR A 228 -25.31 -37.19 -11.41
CA THR A 228 -26.52 -38.03 -11.39
C THR A 228 -26.15 -39.51 -11.42
N ARG A 229 -25.12 -39.92 -12.17
CA ARG A 229 -24.62 -41.30 -12.16
C ARG A 229 -24.01 -41.69 -10.82
N GLU A 230 -23.10 -40.87 -10.29
CA GLU A 230 -22.43 -41.16 -9.01
C GLU A 230 -23.42 -41.21 -7.84
N THR A 231 -24.41 -40.31 -7.80
CA THR A 231 -25.48 -40.37 -6.79
C THR A 231 -26.41 -41.56 -6.96
N ALA A 232 -26.68 -42.00 -8.20
CA ALA A 232 -27.45 -43.23 -8.46
C ALA A 232 -26.67 -44.50 -8.10
N GLU A 233 -25.34 -44.53 -8.22
CA GLU A 233 -24.49 -45.65 -7.83
C GLU A 233 -24.32 -45.79 -6.31
N VAL A 234 -24.53 -44.70 -5.55
CA VAL A 234 -24.39 -44.66 -4.08
C VAL A 234 -25.72 -44.91 -3.35
N LEU A 235 -26.85 -44.95 -4.05
CA LEU A 235 -28.15 -45.31 -3.49
C LEU A 235 -28.33 -46.85 -3.49
N PRO A 236 -28.63 -47.49 -2.33
CA PRO A 236 -28.79 -48.94 -2.21
C PRO A 236 -30.04 -49.49 -2.91
#